data_AF-A0A959CN27-F1
#
_entry.id   AF-A0A959CN27-F1
#
_cell.length_a   1.000
_cell.length_b   1.000
_cell.length_c   1.000
_cell.angle_alpha   90.00
_cell.angle_beta   90.00
_cell.angle_gamma   90.00
#
_symmetry.space_group_name_H-M   'P 1'
#
loop_
_entity.id
_entity.type
_entity.pdbx_description
1 polymer ?
#
loop_
_entity_poly.entity_id
_entity_poly.type
_entity_poly.pdbx_seq_one_letter_code
_entity_poly.pdbx_strand_id
1 'polypeptide(L)'
;LRYSVKFTPEGQLVDTERKVKFRQLPAQLSEQINRQLSEQFQRYKVVKTQEILEGGRVAGYELEIKGKKGGELGYFEGQFDAQGRQQGLRTIEQPPNDYLFF
;
A
#
# COMPACT_ATOMS: atom_id res chain seq x y z
N LEU A 1 -5.28 -14.35 -7.37
CA LEU A 1 -4.41 -13.79 -6.31
C LEU A 1 -3.01 -13.68 -6.92
N ARG A 2 -2.31 -12.55 -6.79
CA ARG A 2 -0.92 -12.39 -7.26
C ARG A 2 -0.06 -12.23 -6.02
N TYR A 3 0.98 -13.06 -5.91
CA TYR A 3 1.96 -13.03 -4.85
C TYR A 3 3.29 -12.55 -5.42
N SER A 4 3.97 -11.64 -4.71
CA SER A 4 5.36 -11.31 -4.96
C SER A 4 6.18 -11.86 -3.80
N VAL A 5 7.27 -12.57 -4.10
CA VAL A 5 8.11 -13.23 -3.11
C VAL A 5 9.51 -12.65 -3.25
N LYS A 6 10.05 -12.07 -2.18
CA LYS A 6 11.42 -11.55 -2.15
C LYS A 6 12.28 -12.49 -1.31
N PHE A 7 13.47 -12.82 -1.82
CA PHE A 7 14.44 -13.69 -1.16
C PHE A 7 15.73 -12.91 -0.87
N THR A 8 16.41 -13.25 0.22
CA THR A 8 17.80 -12.83 0.44
C THR A 8 18.72 -13.58 -0.53
N PRO A 9 19.95 -13.11 -0.77
CA PRO A 9 20.94 -13.85 -1.55
C PRO A 9 21.23 -15.26 -1.02
N GLU A 10 21.03 -15.47 0.28
CA GLU A 10 21.20 -16.76 0.97
C GLU A 10 19.97 -17.67 0.85
N GLY A 11 18.94 -17.24 0.11
CA GLY A 11 17.72 -18.02 -0.15
C GLY A 11 16.69 -17.95 0.97
N GLN A 12 16.84 -17.02 1.92
CA GLN A 12 15.84 -16.84 2.97
C GLN A 12 14.65 -16.03 2.45
N LEU A 13 13.44 -16.43 2.79
CA LEU A 13 12.23 -15.66 2.49
C LEU A 13 12.29 -14.35 3.28
N VAL A 14 12.30 -13.21 2.58
CA VAL A 14 12.32 -11.88 3.20
C VAL A 14 10.90 -11.53 3.61
N ASP A 15 9.99 -11.46 2.63
CA ASP A 15 8.58 -11.10 2.83
C ASP A 15 7.72 -11.63 1.67
N THR A 16 6.43 -11.83 1.94
CA THR A 16 5.44 -12.12 0.89
C THR A 16 4.41 -11.01 0.79
N GLU A 17 4.21 -10.47 -0.40
CA GLU A 17 3.20 -9.43 -0.63
C GLU A 17 1.96 -10.05 -1.29
N ARG A 18 0.77 -9.78 -0.74
CA ARG A 18 -0.51 -10.28 -1.27
C ARG A 18 -1.39 -9.11 -1.73
N LYS A 19 -1.71 -9.05 -3.03
CA LYS A 19 -2.67 -8.07 -3.55
C LYS A 19 -4.08 -8.40 -3.08
N VAL A 20 -4.72 -7.43 -2.42
CA VAL A 20 -6.11 -7.52 -1.91
C VAL A 20 -6.94 -6.36 -2.42
N LYS A 21 -8.27 -6.46 -2.35
CA LYS A 21 -9.13 -5.30 -2.62
C LYS A 21 -9.23 -4.47 -1.35
N PHE A 22 -9.07 -3.15 -1.46
CA PHE A 22 -9.23 -2.25 -0.32
C PHE A 22 -10.56 -2.43 0.43
N ARG A 23 -11.66 -2.70 -0.31
CA ARG A 23 -12.99 -2.97 0.26
C ARG A 23 -13.10 -4.29 1.03
N GLN A 24 -12.11 -5.17 0.93
CA GLN A 24 -12.07 -6.44 1.65
C GLN A 24 -11.26 -6.34 2.96
N LEU A 25 -10.65 -5.18 3.23
CA LEU A 25 -10.01 -4.92 4.51
C LEU A 25 -11.07 -4.92 5.64
N PRO A 26 -10.68 -5.29 6.87
CA PRO A 26 -11.54 -5.11 8.04
C PRO A 26 -12.09 -3.69 8.11
N ALA A 27 -13.38 -3.54 8.47
CA ALA A 27 -14.07 -2.24 8.43
C ALA A 27 -13.30 -1.16 9.21
N GLN A 28 -12.92 -1.45 10.46
CA GLN A 28 -12.14 -0.54 11.31
C GLN A 28 -10.83 -0.09 10.65
N LEU A 29 -10.13 -1.03 10.00
CA LEU A 29 -8.88 -0.75 9.31
C LEU A 29 -9.11 0.19 8.12
N SER A 30 -10.10 -0.12 7.28
CA SER A 30 -10.42 0.67 6.09
C SER A 30 -10.89 2.08 6.45
N GLU A 31 -11.68 2.23 7.53
CA GLU A 31 -12.14 3.51 8.05
C GLU A 31 -10.98 4.35 8.59
N GLN A 32 -10.07 3.74 9.35
CA GLN A 32 -8.91 4.42 9.89
C GLN A 32 -7.97 4.92 8.79
N ILE A 33 -7.73 4.10 7.76
CA ILE A 33 -6.93 4.50 6.60
C ILE A 33 -7.64 5.62 5.82
N ASN A 34 -8.95 5.47 5.55
CA ASN A 34 -9.72 6.49 4.83
C ASN A 34 -9.73 7.85 5.56
N ARG A 35 -9.82 7.85 6.89
CA ARG A 35 -9.75 9.08 7.70
C ARG A 35 -8.42 9.79 7.47
N GLN A 36 -7.30 9.10 7.64
CA GLN A 36 -5.96 9.67 7.42
C GLN A 36 -5.75 10.16 5.98
N LEU A 37 -6.25 9.42 4.98
CA LEU A 37 -6.15 9.85 3.58
C LEU A 37 -7.02 11.08 3.29
N SER A 38 -8.20 11.18 3.89
CA SER A 38 -9.10 12.33 3.71
C SER A 38 -8.55 13.63 4.29
N GLU A 39 -7.72 13.54 5.33
CA GLU A 39 -7.02 14.69 5.92
C GLU A 39 -5.87 15.18 5.03
N GLN A 40 -5.30 14.31 4.19
CA GLN A 40 -4.12 14.61 3.37
C GLN A 40 -4.44 14.96 1.91
N PHE A 41 -5.57 14.50 1.39
CA PHE A 41 -5.94 14.64 -0.01
C PHE A 41 -7.29 15.31 -0.17
N GLN A 42 -7.37 16.33 -1.03
CA GLN A 42 -8.65 16.97 -1.38
C GLN A 42 -9.61 15.99 -2.06
N ARG A 43 -9.05 15.09 -2.87
CA ARG A 43 -9.72 13.98 -3.54
C ARG A 43 -8.72 12.85 -3.69
N TYR A 44 -9.13 11.61 -3.51
CA TYR A 44 -8.24 10.47 -3.71
C TYR A 44 -9.00 9.22 -4.17
N LYS A 45 -8.22 8.27 -4.70
CA LYS A 45 -8.65 6.91 -5.01
C LYS A 45 -7.51 5.97 -4.67
N VAL A 46 -7.77 4.96 -3.85
CA VAL A 46 -6.87 3.83 -3.66
C VAL A 46 -6.90 2.99 -4.95
N VAL A 47 -5.76 2.88 -5.63
CA VAL A 47 -5.64 2.15 -6.90
C VAL A 47 -5.10 0.73 -6.71
N LYS A 48 -4.30 0.52 -5.67
CA LYS A 48 -3.74 -0.78 -5.31
C LYS A 48 -3.65 -0.92 -3.79
N THR A 49 -3.78 -2.16 -3.32
CA THR A 49 -3.60 -2.51 -1.91
C THR A 49 -2.86 -3.84 -1.86
N GLN A 50 -1.79 -3.89 -1.09
CA GLN A 50 -0.99 -5.08 -0.84
C GLN A 50 -0.87 -5.27 0.67
N GLU A 51 -1.14 -6.48 1.13
CA GLU A 51 -0.75 -6.91 2.47
C GLU A 51 0.71 -7.33 2.45
N ILE A 52 1.45 -6.90 3.47
CA ILE A 52 2.80 -7.37 3.75
C ILE A 52 2.66 -8.52 4.74
N LEU A 53 3.18 -9.70 4.37
CA LEU A 53 3.13 -10.90 5.20
C LEU A 53 4.53 -11.26 5.73
N GLU A 54 4.68 -11.25 7.05
CA GLU A 54 5.86 -11.72 7.77
C GLU A 54 5.50 -13.02 8.50
N GLY A 55 6.24 -14.11 8.24
CA GLY A 55 5.96 -15.41 8.87
C GLY A 55 4.52 -15.90 8.67
N GLY A 56 3.88 -15.52 7.56
CA GLY A 56 2.50 -15.87 7.24
C GLY A 56 1.42 -15.02 7.94
N ARG A 57 1.79 -13.99 8.70
CA ARG A 57 0.87 -13.04 9.35
C ARG A 57 0.95 -11.67 8.70
N VAL A 58 -0.18 -10.95 8.69
CA VAL A 58 -0.20 -9.58 8.17
C VAL A 58 0.60 -8.66 9.11
N ALA A 59 1.71 -8.14 8.60
CA ALA A 59 2.55 -7.16 9.28
C ALA A 59 2.12 -5.72 8.97
N GLY A 60 1.57 -5.49 7.78
CA GLY A 60 1.12 -4.17 7.36
C GLY A 60 0.50 -4.16 5.97
N TYR A 61 0.32 -2.94 5.45
CA TYR A 61 -0.31 -2.69 4.16
C TYR A 61 0.45 -1.61 3.39
N GLU A 62 0.60 -1.83 2.09
CA GLU A 62 1.07 -0.84 1.14
C GLU A 62 -0.08 -0.48 0.19
N LEU A 63 -0.30 0.81 0.00
CA LEU A 63 -1.33 1.36 -0.86
C LEU A 63 -0.72 2.26 -1.91
N GLU A 64 -1.06 2.03 -3.18
CA GLU A 64 -0.89 3.04 -4.21
C GLU A 64 -2.17 3.89 -4.27
N ILE A 65 -2.01 5.21 -4.23
CA ILE A 65 -3.08 6.18 -4.11
C ILE A 65 -2.93 7.19 -5.24
N LYS A 66 -3.98 7.39 -6.03
CA LYS A 66 -4.10 8.54 -6.93
C LYS A 66 -4.80 9.66 -6.16
N GLY A 67 -4.10 10.76 -5.89
CA GLY A 67 -4.59 11.80 -4.98
C GLY A 67 -4.34 13.22 -5.49
N LYS A 68 -5.18 14.17 -5.07
CA LYS A 68 -4.95 15.60 -5.26
C LYS A 68 -4.43 16.22 -3.96
N LYS A 69 -3.18 16.68 -3.94
CA LYS A 69 -2.51 17.30 -2.78
C LYS A 69 -1.87 18.62 -3.22
N GLY A 70 -2.08 19.69 -2.46
CA GLY A 70 -1.52 21.02 -2.82
C GLY A 70 -2.03 21.61 -4.15
N GLY A 71 -3.16 21.14 -4.67
CA GLY A 71 -3.70 21.58 -5.97
C GLY A 71 -3.31 20.67 -7.15
N GLU A 72 -2.31 19.81 -6.98
CA GLU A 72 -1.79 18.95 -8.04
C GLU A 72 -2.26 17.50 -7.88
N LEU A 73 -2.47 16.82 -9.01
CA LEU A 73 -2.84 15.41 -9.06
C LEU A 73 -1.58 14.56 -9.22
N GLY A 74 -1.40 13.56 -8.37
CA GLY A 74 -0.25 12.67 -8.39
C GLY A 74 -0.57 11.25 -7.94
N TYR A 75 0.46 10.40 -8.01
CA TYR A 75 0.45 9.07 -7.41
C TYR A 75 1.32 9.08 -6.16
N PHE A 76 0.87 8.34 -5.15
CA PHE A 76 1.51 8.25 -3.86
C PHE A 76 1.52 6.81 -3.40
N GLU A 77 2.59 6.41 -2.71
CA GLU A 77 2.65 5.16 -1.99
C GLU A 77 2.49 5.45 -0.50
N GLY A 78 1.48 4.87 0.12
CA GLY A 78 1.23 4.94 1.56
C GLY A 78 1.55 3.60 2.22
N GLN A 79 2.33 3.64 3.29
CA GLN A 79 2.66 2.49 4.11
C GLN A 79 1.90 2.59 5.43
N PHE A 80 1.26 1.49 5.83
CA PHE A 80 0.43 1.41 7.03
C PHE A 80 0.79 0.15 7.81
N ASP A 81 0.74 0.24 9.14
CA ASP A 81 0.89 -0.94 9.99
C ASP A 81 -0.36 -1.84 9.95
N ALA A 82 -0.30 -3.00 10.62
CA ALA A 82 -1.42 -3.94 10.70
C ALA A 82 -2.70 -3.34 11.32
N GLN A 83 -2.60 -2.22 12.04
CA GLN A 83 -3.72 -1.48 12.64
C GLN A 83 -4.17 -0.29 11.78
N GLY A 84 -3.55 -0.07 10.63
CA GLY A 84 -3.91 0.99 9.68
C GLY A 84 -3.38 2.36 10.07
N ARG A 85 -2.41 2.47 10.98
CA ARG A 85 -1.71 3.73 11.26
C ARG A 85 -0.66 3.95 10.17
N GLN A 86 -0.65 5.13 9.56
CA GLN A 86 0.31 5.48 8.53
C GLN A 86 1.73 5.54 9.11
N GLN A 87 2.62 4.77 8.50
CA GLN A 87 4.06 4.76 8.78
C GLN A 87 4.81 5.63 7.77
N GLY A 88 4.30 5.77 6.55
CA GLY A 88 4.94 6.54 5.50
C GLY A 88 3.98 6.96 4.39
N LEU A 89 4.32 8.06 3.71
CA LEU A 89 3.69 8.49 2.47
C LEU A 89 4.75 9.13 1.58
N ARG A 90 4.95 8.59 0.38
CA ARG A 90 5.88 9.13 -0.62
C ARG A 90 5.21 9.37 -1.96
N THR A 91 5.70 10.36 -2.71
CA THR A 91 5.28 10.58 -4.10
C THR A 91 5.88 9.50 -4.99
N ILE A 92 5.09 9.00 -5.94
CA ILE A 92 5.55 8.10 -6.98
C ILE A 92 5.87 8.95 -8.23
N GLU A 93 7.14 9.12 -8.56
CA GLU A 93 7.59 10.01 -9.65
C GLU A 93 7.34 9.43 -11.05
N GLN A 94 7.35 8.10 -11.18
CA GLN A 94 6.95 7.41 -12.41
C GLN A 94 5.78 6.48 -12.12
N PRO A 95 4.63 6.63 -12.82
CA PRO A 95 3.47 5.77 -12.57
C PRO A 95 3.88 4.29 -12.72
N PRO A 96 3.44 3.43 -11.79
CA PRO A 96 3.89 2.04 -11.75
C PRO A 96 3.50 1.33 -13.04
N ASN A 97 4.51 0.80 -13.73
CA ASN A 97 4.33 -0.04 -14.91
C ASN A 97 4.26 -1.49 -14.43
N ASP A 98 3.17 -2.21 -14.72
CA ASP A 98 2.95 -3.61 -14.29
C ASP A 98 4.03 -4.60 -14.82
N TYR A 99 4.97 -4.12 -15.65
CA TYR A 99 6.01 -4.88 -16.35
C TYR A 99 7.45 -4.64 -15.87
N LEU A 100 7.69 -3.72 -14.93
CA LEU A 100 9.05 -3.44 -14.46
C LEU A 100 9.25 -4.02 -13.05
N PHE A 101 9.77 -5.24 -13.00
CA PHE A 101 10.41 -5.80 -11.82
C PHE A 101 11.90 -5.51 -11.94
N PHE A 102 12.44 -4.64 -11.07
CA PHE A 102 13.87 -4.53 -10.83
C PHE A 102 14.18 -5.14 -9.47
#